data_AF-A0A352FVE3-F1
#
_entry.id   AF-A0A352FVE3-F1
#
_cell.length_a   1.000
_cell.length_b   1.000
_cell.length_c   1.000
_cell.angle_alpha   90.00
_cell.angle_beta   90.00
_cell.angle_gamma   90.00
#
_symmetry.space_group_name_H-M   'P 1'
#
loop_
_entity.id
_entity.type
_entity.pdbx_description
1 polymer ?
#
loop_
_entity_poly.entity_id
_entity_poly.type
_entity_poly.pdbx_seq_one_letter_code
_entity_poly.pdbx_strand_id
1 'polypeptide(L)'
;MSHNLFNTLQSFSPAAGKTGEFYSLPQLEKEGVGQVSRLPVSIRIVLESVLRNFDGTKITEDDVRAVSNWKPNAERTEEVPFIVARVLLQDFTGVPLLVDLAAMRSAVVRLSKNPGVIEPLVPVDLVIDHSVQVDFSATSDAFRKNMEMEFKRNNSRYQFLKWGMQAFDGFRVIPPGIGICHQVNLEYLAKCVWEKNDVYYPDSLVGTDSHTTMVNGLSVVGWGVGGIEAEAAMLGQPVYFLTPDVVGVHLTGRLKEGVTATDLVLAVTEMLRKAKVVGKFVEFHG
;
A
#
# COMPACT_ATOMS: atom_id res chain seq x y z
N MET A 1 22.23 2.56 1.60
CA MET A 1 22.89 3.86 1.82
C MET A 1 22.02 4.91 1.16
N SER A 2 21.74 6.03 1.84
CA SER A 2 21.03 7.14 1.22
C SER A 2 21.84 7.65 0.03
N HIS A 3 21.20 7.82 -1.12
CA HIS A 3 21.82 8.44 -2.28
C HIS A 3 21.45 9.93 -2.31
N ASN A 4 22.13 10.71 -3.13
CA ASN A 4 21.79 12.12 -3.33
C ASN A 4 21.69 12.45 -4.83
N LEU A 5 20.92 11.63 -5.54
CA LEU A 5 20.69 11.82 -6.97
C LEU A 5 19.98 13.17 -7.18
N PHE A 6 20.49 13.98 -8.12
CA PHE A 6 19.98 15.33 -8.39
C PHE A 6 19.94 16.26 -7.16
N ASN A 7 20.87 16.11 -6.20
CA ASN A 7 20.92 16.93 -4.99
C ASN A 7 19.58 16.98 -4.21
N THR A 8 18.75 15.93 -4.34
CA THR A 8 17.37 15.92 -3.83
C THR A 8 17.26 15.63 -2.34
N LEU A 9 18.27 15.01 -1.72
CA LEU A 9 18.24 14.73 -0.29
C LEU A 9 18.38 16.03 0.50
N GLN A 10 17.33 16.42 1.20
CA GLN A 10 17.25 17.66 1.96
C GLN A 10 16.88 17.36 3.41
N SER A 11 17.42 18.17 4.33
CA SER A 11 17.09 18.09 5.74
C SER A 11 15.98 19.07 6.12
N PHE A 12 15.17 18.69 7.12
CA PHE A 12 14.17 19.54 7.74
C PHE A 12 14.10 19.23 9.25
N SER A 13 13.37 20.04 10.02
CA SER A 13 13.12 19.77 11.44
C SER A 13 11.68 19.28 11.62
N PRO A 14 11.45 17.96 11.80
CA PRO A 14 10.11 17.41 12.01
C PRO A 14 9.54 17.78 13.39
N ALA A 15 10.40 18.03 14.37
CA ALA A 15 10.04 18.47 15.72
C ALA A 15 11.23 19.19 16.37
N ALA A 16 10.98 19.97 17.43
CA ALA A 16 12.03 20.68 18.17
C ALA A 16 13.17 19.73 18.60
N GLY A 17 14.40 20.05 18.19
CA GLY A 17 15.58 19.25 18.50
C GLY A 17 15.76 17.98 17.66
N LYS A 18 14.90 17.73 16.66
CA LYS A 18 15.05 16.64 15.71
C LYS A 18 15.40 17.17 14.32
N THR A 19 16.21 16.40 13.61
CA THR A 19 16.53 16.60 12.18
C THR A 19 16.05 15.36 11.44
N GLY A 20 15.32 15.55 10.35
CA GLY A 20 14.92 14.50 9.42
C GLY A 20 15.38 14.84 8.02
N GLU A 21 15.41 13.84 7.15
CA GLU A 21 15.73 13.96 5.73
C GLU A 21 14.53 13.56 4.87
N PHE A 22 14.48 14.06 3.64
CA PHE A 22 13.49 13.63 2.63
C PHE A 22 14.04 13.89 1.22
N TYR A 23 13.46 13.21 0.23
CA TYR A 23 13.81 13.42 -1.18
C TYR A 23 12.90 14.51 -1.77
N SER A 24 13.49 15.67 -2.04
CA SER A 24 12.79 16.89 -2.45
C SER A 24 12.41 16.89 -3.93
N LEU A 25 11.15 16.59 -4.22
CA LEU A 25 10.57 16.70 -5.56
C LEU A 25 10.67 18.12 -6.17
N PRO A 26 10.49 19.23 -5.41
CA PRO A 26 10.77 20.56 -5.93
C PRO A 26 12.23 20.79 -6.32
N GLN A 27 13.19 20.17 -5.61
CA GLN A 27 14.59 20.22 -6.01
C GLN A 27 14.83 19.44 -7.30
N LEU A 28 14.20 18.28 -7.47
CA LEU A 28 14.26 17.50 -8.71
C LEU A 28 13.82 18.33 -9.94
N GLU A 29 12.76 19.14 -9.79
CA GLU A 29 12.31 20.07 -10.82
C GLU A 29 13.30 21.21 -11.09
N LYS A 30 13.95 21.77 -10.05
CA LYS A 30 14.99 22.80 -10.20
C LYS A 30 16.22 22.30 -10.96
N GLU A 31 16.57 21.03 -10.81
CA GLU A 31 17.65 20.37 -11.57
C GLU A 31 17.25 20.08 -13.03
N GLY A 32 16.01 20.43 -13.44
CA GLY A 32 15.55 20.32 -14.83
C GLY A 32 15.20 18.91 -15.27
N VAL A 33 14.94 17.99 -14.34
CA VAL A 33 14.64 16.58 -14.65
C VAL A 33 13.25 16.39 -15.25
N GLY A 34 12.28 17.23 -14.87
CA GLY A 34 10.90 17.22 -15.39
C GLY A 34 10.02 18.28 -14.72
N GLN A 35 8.81 18.50 -15.25
CA GLN A 35 7.84 19.48 -14.72
C GLN A 35 7.03 18.90 -13.55
N VAL A 36 7.69 18.61 -12.44
CA VAL A 36 7.09 17.91 -11.28
C VAL A 36 5.90 18.65 -10.68
N SER A 37 5.94 19.99 -10.65
CA SER A 37 4.84 20.85 -10.18
C SER A 37 3.54 20.68 -10.95
N ARG A 38 3.58 20.14 -12.18
CA ARG A 38 2.42 19.89 -13.05
C ARG A 38 1.88 18.47 -12.96
N LEU A 39 2.57 17.56 -12.27
CA LEU A 39 2.13 16.17 -12.13
C LEU A 39 0.90 16.06 -11.21
N PRO A 40 -0.02 15.11 -11.46
CA PRO A 40 -1.03 14.71 -10.48
C PRO A 40 -0.38 14.26 -9.16
N VAL A 41 -1.06 14.46 -8.04
CA VAL A 41 -0.50 14.15 -6.70
C VAL A 41 -0.18 12.67 -6.56
N SER A 42 -1.03 11.81 -7.10
CA SER A 42 -0.79 10.35 -7.17
C SER A 42 0.52 10.00 -7.87
N ILE A 43 0.84 10.65 -8.99
CA ILE A 43 2.10 10.46 -9.72
C ILE A 43 3.29 11.01 -8.93
N ARG A 44 3.13 12.10 -8.17
CA ARG A 44 4.20 12.61 -7.29
C ARG A 44 4.57 11.61 -6.20
N ILE A 45 3.59 10.91 -5.62
CA ILE A 45 3.84 9.87 -4.60
C ILE A 45 4.58 8.67 -5.23
N VAL A 46 4.20 8.27 -6.44
CA VAL A 46 4.94 7.24 -7.19
C VAL A 46 6.37 7.71 -7.49
N LEU A 47 6.55 8.94 -7.96
CA LEU A 47 7.86 9.53 -8.26
C LEU A 47 8.76 9.62 -7.02
N GLU A 48 8.20 9.96 -5.86
CA GLU A 48 8.95 9.97 -4.59
C GLU A 48 9.53 8.59 -4.29
N SER A 49 8.71 7.52 -4.42
CA SER A 49 9.16 6.17 -4.18
C SER A 49 10.26 5.74 -5.16
N VAL A 50 10.08 6.02 -6.45
CA VAL A 50 11.07 5.72 -7.49
C VAL A 50 12.37 6.48 -7.20
N LEU A 51 12.30 7.78 -6.91
CA LEU A 51 13.46 8.59 -6.58
C LEU A 51 14.20 8.07 -5.35
N ARG A 52 13.51 7.90 -4.21
CA ARG A 52 14.11 7.51 -2.93
C ARG A 52 14.75 6.12 -2.96
N ASN A 53 14.23 5.22 -3.79
CA ASN A 53 14.72 3.85 -3.91
C ASN A 53 15.67 3.65 -5.08
N PHE A 54 16.16 4.71 -5.71
CA PHE A 54 17.20 4.62 -6.73
C PHE A 54 18.41 3.85 -6.20
N ASP A 55 18.78 2.79 -6.92
CA ASP A 55 19.92 1.93 -6.59
C ASP A 55 20.86 1.70 -7.80
N GLY A 56 20.51 2.25 -8.98
CA GLY A 56 21.26 2.12 -10.22
C GLY A 56 21.17 0.73 -10.88
N THR A 57 20.35 -0.18 -10.34
CA THR A 57 20.21 -1.55 -10.85
C THR A 57 18.74 -1.94 -11.05
N LYS A 58 17.94 -2.01 -9.99
CA LYS A 58 16.50 -2.26 -10.05
C LYS A 58 15.72 -1.01 -10.39
N ILE A 59 16.19 0.13 -9.88
CA ILE A 59 15.64 1.44 -10.15
C ILE A 59 16.77 2.34 -10.65
N THR A 60 16.64 2.73 -11.91
CA THR A 60 17.64 3.49 -12.66
C THR A 60 17.30 4.98 -12.69
N GLU A 61 18.25 5.78 -13.17
CA GLU A 61 18.00 7.21 -13.39
C GLU A 61 16.92 7.43 -14.47
N ASP A 62 16.86 6.55 -15.47
CA ASP A 62 15.88 6.61 -16.55
C ASP A 62 14.46 6.40 -16.00
N ASP A 63 14.27 5.51 -15.02
CA ASP A 63 12.97 5.33 -14.35
C ASP A 63 12.50 6.61 -13.64
N VAL A 64 13.41 7.31 -12.95
CA VAL A 64 13.11 8.61 -12.31
C VAL A 64 12.74 9.65 -13.36
N ARG A 65 13.47 9.70 -14.48
CA ARG A 65 13.20 10.63 -15.58
C ARG A 65 11.88 10.33 -16.29
N ALA A 66 11.55 9.06 -16.51
CA ALA A 66 10.32 8.61 -17.14
C ALA A 66 9.10 9.13 -16.35
N VAL A 67 9.06 8.87 -15.03
CA VAL A 67 7.95 9.31 -14.18
C VAL A 67 7.93 10.84 -14.04
N SER A 68 9.09 11.49 -13.91
CA SER A 68 9.19 12.97 -13.82
C SER A 68 8.67 13.68 -15.07
N ASN A 69 8.76 13.03 -16.22
CA ASN A 69 8.32 13.54 -17.52
C ASN A 69 6.97 12.96 -17.96
N TRP A 70 6.19 12.42 -17.03
CA TRP A 70 4.82 11.98 -17.32
C TRP A 70 4.03 13.10 -18.00
N LYS A 71 3.37 12.74 -19.12
CA LYS A 71 2.53 13.64 -19.90
C LYS A 71 1.10 13.12 -20.01
N PRO A 72 0.09 14.00 -19.94
CA PRO A 72 -1.28 13.61 -20.21
C PRO A 72 -1.41 13.15 -21.67
N ASN A 73 -2.20 12.10 -21.91
CA ASN A 73 -2.48 11.52 -23.24
C ASN A 73 -1.25 11.02 -24.03
N ALA A 74 -0.08 10.90 -23.40
CA ALA A 74 1.05 10.23 -24.03
C ALA A 74 0.80 8.71 -24.06
N GLU A 75 1.43 8.03 -25.02
CA GLU A 75 1.37 6.57 -25.11
C GLU A 75 1.92 5.94 -23.82
N ARG A 76 1.27 4.88 -23.33
CA ARG A 76 1.70 4.16 -22.14
C ARG A 76 2.43 2.89 -22.58
N THR A 77 3.75 3.01 -22.74
CA THR A 77 4.63 1.89 -23.13
C THR A 77 5.59 1.50 -22.03
N GLU A 78 5.85 2.40 -21.08
CA GLU A 78 6.84 2.23 -20.02
C GLU A 78 6.19 1.75 -18.73
N GLU A 79 6.83 0.77 -18.10
CA GLU A 79 6.48 0.30 -16.75
C GLU A 79 7.25 1.10 -15.69
N VAL A 80 6.64 1.24 -14.51
CA VAL A 80 7.22 1.97 -13.38
C VAL A 80 7.58 0.98 -12.26
N PRO A 81 8.84 0.96 -11.78
CA PRO A 81 9.23 0.15 -10.64
C PRO A 81 8.85 0.83 -9.32
N PHE A 82 7.72 0.45 -8.72
CA PHE A 82 7.23 1.10 -7.51
C PHE A 82 7.48 0.27 -6.26
N ILE A 83 8.25 0.80 -5.31
CA ILE A 83 8.46 0.18 -4.00
C ILE A 83 7.48 0.81 -2.99
N VAL A 84 6.55 0.00 -2.50
CA VAL A 84 5.58 0.43 -1.50
C VAL A 84 6.20 0.60 -0.11
N ALA A 85 5.59 1.43 0.73
CA ALA A 85 6.03 1.59 2.11
C ALA A 85 5.68 0.39 3.01
N ARG A 86 4.58 -0.33 2.70
CA ARG A 86 4.08 -1.48 3.48
C ARG A 86 3.15 -2.37 2.65
N VAL A 87 2.77 -3.52 3.22
CA VAL A 87 1.80 -4.46 2.64
C VAL A 87 0.66 -4.74 3.62
N LEU A 88 -0.58 -4.80 3.11
CA LEU A 88 -1.77 -5.14 3.89
C LEU A 88 -2.36 -6.48 3.44
N LEU A 89 -2.60 -7.39 4.38
CA LEU A 89 -3.15 -8.71 4.12
C LEU A 89 -4.47 -8.90 4.86
N GLN A 90 -5.32 -9.76 4.30
CA GLN A 90 -6.46 -10.35 4.99
C GLN A 90 -6.25 -11.86 5.14
N ASP A 91 -6.99 -12.53 6.01
CA ASP A 91 -6.66 -13.89 6.45
C ASP A 91 -6.83 -15.00 5.39
N PHE A 92 -7.66 -14.82 4.35
CA PHE A 92 -7.82 -15.80 3.27
C PHE A 92 -6.64 -15.81 2.30
N THR A 93 -6.03 -14.66 2.02
CA THR A 93 -4.85 -14.54 1.15
C THR A 93 -3.54 -14.53 1.92
N GLY A 94 -3.55 -14.01 3.15
CA GLY A 94 -2.37 -13.92 3.98
C GLY A 94 -1.92 -15.25 4.59
N VAL A 95 -2.84 -16.20 4.82
CA VAL A 95 -2.46 -17.57 5.23
C VAL A 95 -1.65 -18.28 4.12
N PRO A 96 -2.14 -18.39 2.86
CA PRO A 96 -1.35 -18.92 1.75
C PRO A 96 0.01 -18.24 1.62
N LEU A 97 0.05 -16.91 1.69
CA LEU A 97 1.29 -16.17 1.57
C LEU A 97 2.29 -16.54 2.69
N LEU A 98 1.82 -16.66 3.93
CA LEU A 98 2.68 -17.09 5.04
C LEU A 98 3.18 -18.54 4.85
N VAL A 99 2.38 -19.41 4.22
CA VAL A 99 2.83 -20.75 3.80
C VAL A 99 3.95 -20.63 2.76
N ASP A 100 3.84 -19.72 1.80
CA ASP A 100 4.87 -19.50 0.77
C ASP A 100 6.19 -19.00 1.38
N LEU A 101 6.15 -18.05 2.32
CA LEU A 101 7.34 -17.63 3.08
C LEU A 101 7.99 -18.80 3.84
N ALA A 102 7.18 -19.66 4.48
CA ALA A 102 7.68 -20.85 5.17
C ALA A 102 8.30 -21.89 4.21
N ALA A 103 7.68 -22.06 3.04
CA ALA A 103 8.18 -22.95 1.98
C ALA A 103 9.50 -22.42 1.39
N MET A 104 9.62 -21.11 1.18
CA MET A 104 10.86 -20.46 0.76
C MET A 104 11.97 -20.62 1.79
N ARG A 105 11.71 -20.42 3.09
CA ARG A 105 12.69 -20.72 4.15
C ARG A 105 13.16 -22.17 4.07
N SER A 106 12.25 -23.10 3.87
CA SER A 106 12.58 -24.52 3.71
C SER A 106 13.43 -24.78 2.46
N ALA A 107 13.17 -24.07 1.35
CA ALA A 107 13.98 -24.15 0.14
C ALA A 107 15.40 -23.61 0.35
N VAL A 108 15.54 -22.47 1.03
CA VAL A 108 16.83 -21.87 1.38
C VAL A 108 17.67 -22.79 2.27
N VAL A 109 17.04 -23.49 3.23
CA VAL A 109 17.72 -24.52 4.04
C VAL A 109 18.22 -25.68 3.17
N ARG A 110 17.42 -26.17 2.21
CA ARG A 110 17.85 -27.22 1.27
C ARG A 110 19.04 -26.79 0.40
N LEU A 111 19.17 -25.49 0.15
CA LEU A 111 20.34 -24.89 -0.51
C LEU A 111 21.51 -24.60 0.44
N SER A 112 21.43 -25.06 1.69
CA SER A 112 22.43 -24.82 2.75
C SER A 112 22.73 -23.35 3.00
N LYS A 113 21.73 -22.48 2.83
CA LYS A 113 21.79 -21.04 3.10
C LYS A 113 21.00 -20.69 4.36
N ASN A 114 21.25 -19.50 4.92
CA ASN A 114 20.53 -19.00 6.09
C ASN A 114 19.05 -18.70 5.73
N PRO A 115 18.04 -19.37 6.30
CA PRO A 115 16.63 -19.08 6.03
C PRO A 115 16.20 -17.67 6.46
N GLY A 116 16.92 -17.02 7.38
CA GLY A 116 16.63 -15.65 7.81
C GLY A 116 16.77 -14.60 6.71
N VAL A 117 17.30 -14.95 5.53
CA VAL A 117 17.24 -14.07 4.35
C VAL A 117 15.84 -13.93 3.77
N ILE A 118 14.92 -14.84 4.10
CA ILE A 118 13.50 -14.73 3.78
C ILE A 118 12.82 -14.03 4.95
N GLU A 119 12.68 -12.71 4.81
CA GLU A 119 12.09 -11.82 5.79
C GLU A 119 11.42 -10.65 5.04
N PRO A 120 10.22 -10.21 5.46
CA PRO A 120 9.64 -8.96 4.98
C PRO A 120 10.56 -7.74 5.19
N LEU A 121 10.89 -7.04 4.10
CA LEU A 121 11.71 -5.83 4.07
C LEU A 121 10.90 -4.55 4.27
N VAL A 122 9.59 -4.65 4.16
CA VAL A 122 8.60 -3.61 4.50
C VAL A 122 7.61 -4.17 5.53
N PRO A 123 7.00 -3.32 6.38
CA PRO A 123 6.00 -3.76 7.34
C PRO A 123 4.84 -4.50 6.65
N VAL A 124 4.43 -5.62 7.23
CA VAL A 124 3.30 -6.42 6.77
C VAL A 124 2.27 -6.52 7.89
N ASP A 125 1.06 -6.04 7.61
CA ASP A 125 -0.07 -6.10 8.52
C ASP A 125 -1.13 -7.06 7.99
N LEU A 126 -1.44 -8.12 8.74
CA LEU A 126 -2.54 -9.03 8.43
C LEU A 126 -3.71 -8.76 9.36
N VAL A 127 -4.88 -8.48 8.81
CA VAL A 127 -6.13 -8.36 9.59
C VAL A 127 -6.98 -9.61 9.41
N ILE A 128 -7.43 -10.19 10.53
CA ILE A 128 -8.35 -11.34 10.50
C ILE A 128 -9.78 -10.83 10.54
N ASP A 129 -10.45 -10.84 9.40
CA ASP A 129 -11.80 -10.30 9.25
C ASP A 129 -12.69 -11.07 8.26
N HIS A 130 -12.13 -11.96 7.43
CA HIS A 130 -12.89 -12.70 6.40
C HIS A 130 -13.46 -14.03 6.91
N SER A 131 -13.11 -14.43 8.13
CA SER A 131 -13.48 -15.73 8.66
C SER A 131 -14.76 -15.72 9.51
N VAL A 132 -15.06 -14.60 10.18
CA VAL A 132 -16.22 -14.47 11.08
C VAL A 132 -17.52 -14.57 10.31
N GLN A 133 -18.43 -15.44 10.79
CA GLN A 133 -19.75 -15.66 10.20
C GLN A 133 -20.86 -15.23 11.16
N VAL A 134 -22.00 -14.85 10.61
CA VAL A 134 -23.21 -14.51 11.38
C VAL A 134 -24.03 -15.78 11.60
N ASP A 135 -23.58 -16.66 12.51
CA ASP A 135 -24.32 -17.86 12.91
C ASP A 135 -25.51 -17.53 13.83
N PHE A 136 -25.33 -16.51 14.66
CA PHE A 136 -26.31 -15.97 15.59
C PHE A 136 -26.51 -14.47 15.34
N SER A 137 -27.75 -14.00 15.43
CA SER A 137 -28.12 -12.60 15.26
C SER A 137 -29.30 -12.24 16.16
N ALA A 138 -29.55 -10.95 16.36
CA ALA A 138 -30.68 -10.41 17.14
C ALA A 138 -30.79 -10.88 18.60
N THR A 139 -29.69 -11.31 19.22
CA THR A 139 -29.60 -11.60 20.66
C THR A 139 -28.41 -10.88 21.29
N SER A 140 -28.49 -10.58 22.59
CA SER A 140 -27.42 -9.89 23.32
C SER A 140 -26.11 -10.68 23.40
N ASP A 141 -26.18 -12.01 23.22
CA ASP A 141 -25.02 -12.90 23.25
C ASP A 141 -24.54 -13.37 21.87
N ALA A 142 -25.12 -12.84 20.78
CA ALA A 142 -24.80 -13.22 19.41
C ALA A 142 -23.31 -13.02 19.08
N PHE A 143 -22.74 -11.87 19.45
CA PHE A 143 -21.32 -11.58 19.21
C PHE A 143 -20.41 -12.62 19.85
N ARG A 144 -20.60 -12.93 21.14
CA ARG A 144 -19.81 -13.94 21.86
C ARG A 144 -19.93 -15.30 21.18
N LYS A 145 -21.15 -15.75 20.86
CA LYS A 145 -21.38 -17.04 20.20
C LYS A 145 -20.73 -17.14 18.83
N ASN A 146 -20.83 -16.09 18.00
CA ASN A 146 -20.16 -16.04 16.70
C ASN A 146 -18.64 -16.10 16.85
N MET A 147 -18.07 -15.40 17.85
CA MET A 147 -16.64 -15.48 18.14
C MET A 147 -16.20 -16.86 18.63
N GLU A 148 -17.00 -17.54 19.45
CA GLU A 148 -16.72 -18.93 19.86
C GLU A 148 -16.71 -19.88 18.66
N MET A 149 -17.69 -19.74 17.75
CA MET A 149 -17.73 -20.50 16.50
C MET A 149 -16.54 -20.21 15.61
N GLU A 150 -16.14 -18.95 15.53
CA GLU A 150 -14.98 -18.49 14.77
C GLU A 150 -13.69 -19.17 15.22
N PHE A 151 -13.37 -19.10 16.52
CA PHE A 151 -12.19 -19.76 17.07
C PHE A 151 -12.25 -21.28 16.92
N LYS A 152 -13.44 -21.89 17.08
CA LYS A 152 -13.62 -23.33 16.90
C LYS A 152 -13.33 -23.77 15.46
N ARG A 153 -13.79 -23.02 14.47
CA ARG A 153 -13.63 -23.34 13.04
C ARG A 153 -12.20 -23.06 12.54
N ASN A 154 -11.57 -22.00 13.03
CA ASN A 154 -10.31 -21.49 12.47
C ASN A 154 -9.08 -21.71 13.36
N ASN A 155 -9.17 -22.55 14.41
CA ASN A 155 -8.09 -22.77 15.38
C ASN A 155 -6.73 -23.05 14.74
N SER A 156 -6.65 -23.97 13.78
CA SER A 156 -5.38 -24.31 13.10
C SER A 156 -4.80 -23.14 12.31
N ARG A 157 -5.64 -22.34 11.64
CA ARG A 157 -5.22 -21.15 10.90
C ARG A 157 -4.65 -20.10 11.85
N TYR A 158 -5.29 -19.90 13.00
CA TYR A 158 -4.83 -18.93 14.00
C TYR A 158 -3.54 -19.36 14.71
N GLN A 159 -3.37 -20.65 14.97
CA GLN A 159 -2.10 -21.19 15.46
C GLN A 159 -0.98 -20.95 14.45
N PHE A 160 -1.25 -21.14 13.15
CA PHE A 160 -0.29 -20.88 12.10
C PHE A 160 0.06 -19.39 11.94
N LEU A 161 -0.94 -18.50 11.96
CA LEU A 161 -0.72 -17.05 11.93
C LEU A 161 0.07 -16.56 13.15
N LYS A 162 -0.22 -17.12 14.35
CA LYS A 162 0.52 -16.82 15.57
C LYS A 162 1.98 -17.28 15.49
N TRP A 163 2.24 -18.43 14.89
CA TRP A 163 3.61 -18.85 14.58
C TRP A 163 4.29 -17.85 13.63
N GLY A 164 3.59 -17.37 12.60
CA GLY A 164 4.12 -16.37 11.66
C GLY A 164 4.59 -15.10 12.35
N MET A 165 3.79 -14.54 13.26
CA MET A 165 4.17 -13.38 14.07
C MET A 165 5.43 -13.58 14.91
N GLN A 166 5.74 -14.83 15.29
CA GLN A 166 6.93 -15.16 16.08
C GLN A 166 8.13 -15.47 15.19
N ALA A 167 7.88 -15.88 13.94
CA ALA A 167 8.90 -16.30 13.01
C ALA A 167 9.46 -15.15 12.15
N PHE A 168 8.72 -14.06 12.00
CA PHE A 168 9.06 -12.91 11.15
C PHE A 168 8.91 -11.61 11.94
N ASP A 169 9.97 -10.80 11.98
CA ASP A 169 10.00 -9.53 12.72
C ASP A 169 9.10 -8.46 12.06
N GLY A 170 9.01 -8.50 10.72
CA GLY A 170 8.24 -7.54 9.93
C GLY A 170 6.73 -7.84 9.82
N PHE A 171 6.23 -8.89 10.50
CA PHE A 171 4.88 -9.41 10.31
C PHE A 171 4.01 -9.25 11.57
N ARG A 172 2.93 -8.49 11.45
CA ARG A 172 1.95 -8.25 12.53
C ARG A 172 0.58 -8.80 12.15
N VAL A 173 -0.11 -9.39 13.12
CA VAL A 173 -1.50 -9.84 12.95
C VAL A 173 -2.42 -9.06 13.89
N ILE A 174 -3.51 -8.53 13.33
CA ILE A 174 -4.63 -7.97 14.07
C ILE A 174 -5.66 -9.09 14.29
N PRO A 175 -6.02 -9.40 15.55
CA PRO A 175 -6.88 -10.54 15.87
C PRO A 175 -8.33 -10.33 15.41
N PRO A 176 -9.13 -11.40 15.30
CA PRO A 176 -10.53 -11.29 14.89
C PRO A 176 -11.37 -10.51 15.91
N GLY A 177 -12.41 -9.84 15.42
CA GLY A 177 -13.37 -9.09 16.24
C GLY A 177 -12.95 -7.67 16.60
N ILE A 178 -11.82 -7.17 16.08
CA ILE A 178 -11.38 -5.77 16.25
C ILE A 178 -11.97 -4.84 15.18
N GLY A 179 -12.20 -5.35 13.97
CA GLY A 179 -12.74 -4.57 12.85
C GLY A 179 -12.44 -5.25 11.51
N ILE A 180 -12.76 -4.55 10.43
CA ILE A 180 -12.48 -5.00 9.06
C ILE A 180 -11.18 -4.38 8.53
N CYS A 181 -10.50 -5.07 7.62
CA CYS A 181 -9.17 -4.78 7.11
C CYS A 181 -8.99 -3.30 6.74
N HIS A 182 -9.88 -2.76 5.91
CA HIS A 182 -9.76 -1.38 5.41
C HIS A 182 -10.11 -0.31 6.44
N GLN A 183 -11.05 -0.60 7.35
CA GLN A 183 -11.38 0.33 8.44
C GLN A 183 -10.25 0.41 9.46
N VAL A 184 -9.71 -0.74 9.88
CA VAL A 184 -8.53 -0.81 10.75
C VAL A 184 -7.34 -0.13 10.07
N ASN A 185 -7.19 -0.29 8.75
CA ASN A 185 -6.17 0.41 7.99
C ASN A 185 -6.31 1.93 8.08
N LEU A 186 -7.50 2.49 7.84
CA LEU A 186 -7.77 3.92 7.93
C LEU A 186 -7.57 4.48 9.34
N GLU A 187 -8.06 3.79 10.36
CA GLU A 187 -8.16 4.32 11.72
C GLU A 187 -6.90 4.09 12.56
N TYR A 188 -6.06 3.10 12.20
CA TYR A 188 -4.98 2.65 13.07
C TYR A 188 -3.64 2.39 12.34
N LEU A 189 -3.66 1.73 11.18
CA LEU A 189 -2.42 1.30 10.51
C LEU A 189 -1.79 2.40 9.65
N ALA A 190 -2.60 3.16 8.91
CA ALA A 190 -2.14 4.20 8.01
C ALA A 190 -1.35 5.28 8.76
N LYS A 191 -0.22 5.68 8.19
CA LYS A 191 0.67 6.70 8.78
C LYS A 191 0.65 8.02 8.04
N CYS A 192 0.20 8.03 6.80
CA CYS A 192 0.31 9.11 5.82
C CYS A 192 1.77 9.49 5.47
N VAL A 193 2.65 9.60 6.47
CA VAL A 193 4.10 9.78 6.32
C VAL A 193 4.81 8.77 7.21
N TRP A 194 5.73 8.01 6.61
CA TRP A 194 6.64 7.10 7.30
C TRP A 194 7.97 7.76 7.61
N GLU A 195 8.65 7.25 8.63
CA GLU A 195 10.02 7.57 8.98
C GLU A 195 10.82 6.27 9.03
N LYS A 196 11.95 6.19 8.33
CA LYS A 196 12.91 5.07 8.42
C LYS A 196 14.32 5.59 8.25
N ASN A 197 15.18 5.35 9.23
CA ASN A 197 16.57 5.85 9.26
C ASN A 197 16.64 7.36 9.01
N ASP A 198 15.86 8.15 9.77
CA ASP A 198 15.71 9.60 9.66
C ASP A 198 15.14 10.13 8.33
N VAL A 199 14.85 9.25 7.35
CA VAL A 199 14.21 9.62 6.07
C VAL A 199 12.69 9.55 6.19
N TYR A 200 12.02 10.64 5.83
CA TYR A 200 10.57 10.79 5.80
C TYR A 200 10.03 10.64 4.37
N TYR A 201 8.95 9.88 4.21
CA TYR A 201 8.36 9.59 2.89
C TYR A 201 6.87 9.27 2.97
N PRO A 202 6.09 9.47 1.90
CA PRO A 202 4.66 9.18 1.88
C PRO A 202 4.34 7.71 2.15
N ASP A 203 3.24 7.47 2.86
CA ASP A 203 2.63 6.15 2.98
C ASP A 203 2.13 5.69 1.60
N SER A 204 2.37 4.41 1.33
CA SER A 204 1.91 3.71 0.14
C SER A 204 1.86 2.22 0.41
N LEU A 205 0.91 1.52 -0.20
CA LEU A 205 0.77 0.09 -0.01
C LEU A 205 0.15 -0.62 -1.20
N VAL A 206 0.47 -1.91 -1.29
CA VAL A 206 -0.39 -2.87 -1.95
C VAL A 206 -1.04 -3.75 -0.89
N GLY A 207 -2.23 -4.26 -1.19
CA GLY A 207 -2.88 -5.22 -0.33
C GLY A 207 -3.47 -6.38 -1.10
N THR A 208 -3.69 -7.51 -0.43
CA THR A 208 -4.27 -8.70 -1.06
C THR A 208 -5.80 -8.71 -1.02
N ASP A 209 -6.40 -7.51 -1.06
CA ASP A 209 -7.83 -7.27 -1.16
C ASP A 209 -8.10 -6.10 -2.13
N SER A 210 -9.12 -6.21 -2.97
CA SER A 210 -9.41 -5.20 -4.00
C SER A 210 -9.76 -3.82 -3.44
N HIS A 211 -10.32 -3.76 -2.22
CA HIS A 211 -10.76 -2.51 -1.59
C HIS A 211 -9.65 -1.83 -0.80
N THR A 212 -8.39 -2.29 -0.87
CA THR A 212 -7.24 -1.56 -0.32
C THR A 212 -7.19 -0.10 -0.80
N THR A 213 -7.78 0.20 -1.97
CA THR A 213 -8.01 1.55 -2.49
C THR A 213 -8.78 2.48 -1.55
N MET A 214 -9.49 1.97 -0.54
CA MET A 214 -10.20 2.79 0.44
C MET A 214 -9.27 3.75 1.18
N VAL A 215 -8.01 3.35 1.41
CA VAL A 215 -6.97 4.18 2.06
C VAL A 215 -6.61 5.43 1.25
N ASN A 216 -6.92 5.45 -0.05
CA ASN A 216 -6.67 6.60 -0.92
C ASN A 216 -7.44 7.84 -0.49
N GLY A 217 -8.54 7.67 0.27
CA GLY A 217 -9.25 8.77 0.92
C GLY A 217 -8.44 9.52 1.99
N LEU A 218 -7.34 8.94 2.49
CA LEU A 218 -6.38 9.57 3.42
C LEU A 218 -5.09 10.02 2.72
N SER A 219 -5.12 10.21 1.39
CA SER A 219 -3.95 10.62 0.60
C SER A 219 -2.81 9.61 0.58
N VAL A 220 -3.10 8.34 0.86
CA VAL A 220 -2.15 7.21 0.76
C VAL A 220 -2.36 6.53 -0.57
N VAL A 221 -1.33 6.37 -1.40
CA VAL A 221 -1.48 5.65 -2.68
C VAL A 221 -1.45 4.15 -2.41
N GLY A 222 -2.58 3.46 -2.63
CA GLY A 222 -2.61 2.01 -2.59
C GLY A 222 -3.74 1.35 -3.37
N TRP A 223 -3.55 0.07 -3.66
CA TRP A 223 -4.50 -0.75 -4.43
C TRP A 223 -4.35 -2.24 -4.12
N GLY A 224 -5.34 -3.02 -4.57
CA GLY A 224 -5.36 -4.47 -4.43
C GLY A 224 -4.49 -5.17 -5.49
N VAL A 225 -3.76 -6.20 -5.07
CA VAL A 225 -2.93 -7.07 -5.92
C VAL A 225 -3.13 -8.54 -5.56
N GLY A 226 -2.56 -9.45 -6.37
CA GLY A 226 -2.53 -10.88 -6.05
C GLY A 226 -1.55 -11.22 -4.93
N GLY A 227 -1.60 -12.47 -4.45
CA GLY A 227 -0.70 -12.94 -3.40
C GLY A 227 0.78 -12.88 -3.80
N ILE A 228 1.10 -13.22 -5.06
CA ILE A 228 2.47 -13.25 -5.58
C ILE A 228 3.06 -11.85 -5.66
N GLU A 229 2.31 -10.86 -6.14
CA GLU A 229 2.79 -9.47 -6.19
C GLU A 229 2.98 -8.90 -4.78
N ALA A 230 2.08 -9.22 -3.83
CA ALA A 230 2.24 -8.84 -2.43
C ALA A 230 3.47 -9.51 -1.78
N GLU A 231 3.75 -10.77 -2.11
CA GLU A 231 4.94 -11.51 -1.68
C GLU A 231 6.23 -10.91 -2.26
N ALA A 232 6.23 -10.56 -3.54
CA ALA A 232 7.35 -9.87 -4.16
C ALA A 232 7.60 -8.51 -3.50
N ALA A 233 6.54 -7.72 -3.26
CA ALA A 233 6.60 -6.43 -2.60
C ALA A 233 7.19 -6.52 -1.19
N MET A 234 6.76 -7.50 -0.39
CA MET A 234 7.32 -7.67 0.95
C MET A 234 8.78 -8.11 0.95
N LEU A 235 9.25 -8.83 -0.07
CA LEU A 235 10.66 -9.16 -0.24
C LEU A 235 11.48 -8.04 -0.91
N GLY A 236 10.93 -6.82 -0.97
CA GLY A 236 11.58 -5.62 -1.50
C GLY A 236 11.82 -5.66 -3.01
N GLN A 237 11.01 -6.42 -3.75
CA GLN A 237 10.93 -6.27 -5.20
C GLN A 237 9.98 -5.11 -5.54
N PRO A 238 10.30 -4.29 -6.56
CA PRO A 238 9.36 -3.31 -7.06
C PRO A 238 8.10 -3.99 -7.61
N VAL A 239 6.95 -3.37 -7.37
CA VAL A 239 5.71 -3.69 -8.08
C VAL A 239 5.75 -2.93 -9.40
N TYR A 240 5.86 -3.68 -10.50
CA TYR A 240 5.85 -3.11 -11.84
C TYR A 240 4.42 -2.94 -12.32
N PHE A 241 4.11 -1.74 -12.82
CA PHE A 241 2.85 -1.47 -13.51
C PHE A 241 3.08 -0.51 -14.65
N LEU A 242 2.25 -0.63 -15.70
CA LEU A 242 2.27 0.31 -16.80
C LEU A 242 1.94 1.72 -16.29
N THR A 243 2.73 2.71 -16.69
CA THR A 243 2.51 4.11 -16.31
C THR A 243 1.04 4.50 -16.53
N PRO A 244 0.29 4.87 -15.48
CA PRO A 244 -1.16 5.03 -15.61
C PRO A 244 -1.50 6.40 -16.20
N ASP A 245 -2.59 6.44 -16.96
CA ASP A 245 -3.34 7.68 -17.12
C ASP A 245 -3.92 8.12 -15.78
N VAL A 246 -4.07 9.43 -15.58
CA VAL A 246 -4.79 9.99 -14.44
C VAL A 246 -6.03 10.71 -14.92
N VAL A 247 -7.20 10.21 -14.51
CA VAL A 247 -8.51 10.82 -14.79
C VAL A 247 -8.88 11.73 -13.63
N GLY A 248 -8.92 13.04 -13.89
CA GLY A 248 -9.37 14.02 -12.91
C GLY A 248 -10.89 13.99 -12.74
N VAL A 249 -11.35 13.89 -11.48
CA VAL A 249 -12.76 14.04 -11.12
C VAL A 249 -12.95 15.36 -10.39
N HIS A 250 -13.50 16.34 -11.11
CA HIS A 250 -13.76 17.67 -10.57
C HIS A 250 -15.08 17.69 -9.79
N LEU A 251 -15.02 17.79 -8.48
CA LEU A 251 -16.17 17.96 -7.60
C LEU A 251 -16.48 19.44 -7.43
N THR A 252 -17.74 19.83 -7.62
CA THR A 252 -18.17 21.21 -7.43
C THR A 252 -19.55 21.27 -6.76
N GLY A 253 -19.86 22.41 -6.16
CA GLY A 253 -21.14 22.63 -5.48
C GLY A 253 -21.19 22.02 -4.08
N ARG A 254 -22.38 21.63 -3.64
CA ARG A 254 -22.63 21.03 -2.31
C ARG A 254 -23.72 19.97 -2.40
N LEU A 255 -23.62 18.95 -1.55
CA LEU A 255 -24.67 17.94 -1.41
C LEU A 255 -25.95 18.59 -0.86
N LYS A 256 -27.11 18.09 -1.32
CA LYS A 256 -28.41 18.48 -0.79
C LYS A 256 -28.61 17.82 0.59
N GLU A 257 -29.41 18.45 1.44
CA GLU A 257 -29.83 17.84 2.70
C GLU A 257 -30.51 16.48 2.45
N GLY A 258 -30.20 15.49 3.29
CA GLY A 258 -30.69 14.12 3.16
C GLY A 258 -29.87 13.22 2.22
N VAL A 259 -28.94 13.76 1.43
CA VAL A 259 -28.03 12.94 0.61
C VAL A 259 -26.94 12.34 1.49
N THR A 260 -26.73 11.03 1.37
CA THR A 260 -25.74 10.27 2.15
C THR A 260 -24.43 10.06 1.38
N ALA A 261 -23.38 9.63 2.09
CA ALA A 261 -22.14 9.19 1.44
C ALA A 261 -22.35 7.99 0.50
N THR A 262 -23.34 7.14 0.79
CA THR A 262 -23.67 5.98 -0.05
C THR A 262 -24.29 6.42 -1.38
N ASP A 263 -25.19 7.41 -1.34
CA ASP A 263 -25.77 7.97 -2.56
C ASP A 263 -24.68 8.58 -3.47
N LEU A 264 -23.74 9.32 -2.87
CA LEU A 264 -22.62 9.92 -3.59
C LEU A 264 -21.71 8.86 -4.23
N VAL A 265 -21.25 7.86 -3.46
CA VAL A 265 -20.32 6.86 -3.99
C VAL A 265 -20.95 6.00 -5.08
N LEU A 266 -22.25 5.69 -4.99
CA LEU A 266 -22.98 4.97 -6.04
C LEU A 266 -23.09 5.80 -7.32
N ALA A 267 -23.42 7.10 -7.21
CA ALA A 267 -23.49 8.00 -8.37
C ALA A 267 -22.12 8.16 -9.05
N VAL A 268 -21.05 8.35 -8.26
CA VAL A 268 -19.68 8.44 -8.78
C VAL A 268 -19.26 7.11 -9.42
N THR A 269 -19.61 5.97 -8.83
CA THR A 269 -19.32 4.64 -9.38
C THR A 269 -19.99 4.46 -10.75
N GLU A 270 -21.27 4.84 -10.88
CA GLU A 270 -21.98 4.79 -12.15
C GLU A 270 -21.30 5.67 -13.22
N MET A 271 -20.93 6.89 -12.84
CA MET A 271 -20.24 7.84 -13.73
C MET A 271 -18.89 7.31 -14.19
N LEU A 272 -18.06 6.79 -13.28
CA LEU A 272 -16.72 6.27 -13.60
C LEU A 272 -16.79 4.98 -14.44
N ARG A 273 -17.80 4.14 -14.24
CA ARG A 273 -18.05 2.98 -15.11
C ARG A 273 -18.34 3.41 -16.54
N LYS A 274 -19.17 4.44 -16.74
CA LYS A 274 -19.44 5.01 -18.08
C LYS A 274 -18.18 5.62 -18.71
N ALA A 275 -17.31 6.22 -17.90
CA ALA A 275 -16.04 6.79 -18.34
C ALA A 275 -14.92 5.76 -18.64
N LYS A 276 -15.12 4.47 -18.32
CA LYS A 276 -14.18 3.36 -18.61
C LYS A 276 -12.76 3.60 -18.08
N VAL A 277 -12.64 3.77 -16.77
CA VAL A 277 -11.37 4.11 -16.08
C VAL A 277 -10.50 2.89 -15.71
N VAL A 278 -10.71 1.72 -16.33
CA VAL A 278 -9.90 0.52 -16.06
C VAL A 278 -8.44 0.77 -16.46
N GLY A 279 -7.50 0.40 -15.60
CA GLY A 279 -6.06 0.60 -15.82
C GLY A 279 -5.58 2.04 -15.66
N LYS A 280 -6.41 2.91 -15.06
CA LYS A 280 -6.11 4.33 -14.85
C LYS A 280 -6.22 4.68 -13.37
N PHE A 281 -5.47 5.69 -12.95
CA PHE A 281 -5.72 6.36 -11.69
C PHE A 281 -6.89 7.33 -11.83
N VAL A 282 -7.60 7.53 -10.71
CA VAL A 282 -8.66 8.51 -10.59
C VAL A 282 -8.28 9.44 -9.44
N GLU A 283 -8.17 10.73 -9.72
CA GLU A 283 -7.76 11.75 -8.75
C GLU A 283 -8.85 12.81 -8.62
N PHE A 284 -9.34 13.02 -7.39
CA PHE A 284 -10.40 13.99 -7.11
C PHE A 284 -9.82 15.36 -6.81
N HIS A 285 -10.49 16.42 -7.27
CA HIS A 285 -10.13 17.81 -6.99
C HIS A 285 -11.37 18.72 -7.10
N GLY A 286 -11.23 20.01 -6.76
CA GLY A 286 -12.29 21.02 -6.94
C GLY A 286 -12.82 21.60 -5.64
#